data_AF-A0A7S7PR23-F1
#
_entry.id   AF-A0A7S7PR23-F1
#
_cell.length_a   1.000
_cell.length_b   1.000
_cell.length_c   1.000
_cell.angle_alpha   90.00
_cell.angle_beta   90.00
_cell.angle_gamma   90.00
#
_symmetry.space_group_name_H-M   'P 1'
#
loop_
_entity.id
_entity.type
_entity.pdbx_description
1 polymer ?
#
loop_
_entity_poly.entity_id
_entity_poly.type
_entity_poly.pdbx_seq_one_letter_code
_entity_poly.pdbx_strand_id
1 'polypeptide(L)'
;MIIKDFTSVPGFEAVGEATSVAAMTFENPQDRRLKLTVLMANRLPLEEQTGADLIYYNEFYRAFVLVQYKAMAKIGDEAEFRWRDGDQFAKEIERMDALLTELAQCAPDHAPEGFRLCTNPFFLKFCSRVVFNPDDKGLFSGIYLPLDLWKCLHANGRLKGPQGGNVVSFGNVGRKLSNTEFIELVANSWVGTTIPQSTELAKVIRAVLESGRTVTFAVKHLPAPDDAEERNPTAPLDVSSLRFDDDPRPDDWLDLEDVVES
;
A
#
# COMPACT_ATOMS: atom_id res chain seq x y z
N MET A 1 10.44 -2.14 9.93
CA MET A 1 10.25 -2.39 8.48
C MET A 1 9.12 -1.53 7.97
N ILE A 2 7.86 -1.87 8.30
CA ILE A 2 6.66 -1.14 7.84
C ILE A 2 6.71 0.36 8.18
N ILE A 3 7.03 0.72 9.43
CA ILE A 3 7.13 2.14 9.84
C ILE A 3 8.16 2.90 8.98
N LYS A 4 9.30 2.28 8.63
CA LYS A 4 10.33 2.94 7.80
C LYS A 4 9.76 3.33 6.44
N ASP A 5 9.06 2.40 5.81
CA ASP A 5 8.49 2.55 4.46
C ASP A 5 7.23 3.42 4.46
N PHE A 6 6.53 3.48 5.59
CA PHE A 6 5.43 4.41 5.81
C PHE A 6 5.92 5.87 5.88
N THR A 7 7.09 6.11 6.47
CA THR A 7 7.62 7.47 6.70
C THR A 7 8.59 7.96 5.62
N SER A 8 8.95 7.12 4.65
CA SER A 8 9.93 7.47 3.61
C SER A 8 9.60 6.82 2.28
N VAL A 9 9.53 7.63 1.23
CA VAL A 9 9.37 7.20 -0.17
C VAL A 9 10.51 7.81 -1.01
N PRO A 10 11.42 7.00 -1.57
CA PRO A 10 12.55 7.51 -2.33
C PRO A 10 12.13 8.38 -3.53
N GLY A 11 12.73 9.56 -3.65
CA GLY A 11 12.42 10.52 -4.73
C GLY A 11 11.20 11.42 -4.45
N PHE A 12 10.62 11.35 -3.26
CA PHE A 12 9.51 12.18 -2.83
C PHE A 12 9.79 12.83 -1.47
N GLU A 13 9.11 13.94 -1.20
CA GLU A 13 9.16 14.66 0.09
C GLU A 13 7.81 14.56 0.78
N ALA A 14 7.81 14.33 2.10
CA ALA A 14 6.57 14.27 2.86
C ALA A 14 5.91 15.66 2.93
N VAL A 15 4.63 15.73 2.60
CA VAL A 15 3.83 16.97 2.60
C VAL A 15 2.88 16.96 3.80
N GLY A 16 3.13 17.86 4.75
CA GLY A 16 2.33 18.02 5.96
C GLY A 16 2.72 17.08 7.11
N GLU A 17 2.07 17.27 8.26
CA GLU A 17 2.17 16.33 9.39
C GLU A 17 1.22 15.15 9.16
N ALA A 18 1.60 13.94 9.61
CA ALA A 18 0.81 12.72 9.44
C ALA A 18 -0.63 12.93 9.91
N THR A 19 -1.55 13.11 8.95
CA THR A 19 -2.96 13.39 9.21
C THR A 19 -3.57 12.15 9.83
N SER A 20 -3.78 12.18 11.15
CA SER A 20 -4.34 11.08 11.95
C SER A 20 -3.55 9.75 11.94
N VAL A 21 -2.25 9.78 12.27
CA VAL A 21 -1.43 8.62 12.72
C VAL A 21 -1.41 7.38 11.79
N ALA A 22 -1.97 7.40 10.58
CA ALA A 22 -2.04 6.20 9.71
C ALA A 22 -2.00 6.50 8.21
N ALA A 23 -1.89 7.76 7.79
CA ALA A 23 -1.64 8.13 6.41
C ALA A 23 -0.51 9.18 6.36
N MET A 24 0.31 9.11 5.33
CA MET A 24 1.34 10.10 5.03
C MET A 24 1.36 10.36 3.54
N THR A 25 1.37 11.64 3.18
CA THR A 25 1.36 12.08 1.79
C THR A 25 2.75 12.54 1.40
N PHE A 26 3.17 12.15 0.19
CA PHE A 26 4.47 12.42 -0.38
C PHE A 26 4.29 13.05 -1.76
N GLU A 27 5.10 14.05 -2.07
CA GLU A 27 5.08 14.76 -3.35
C GLU A 27 6.45 14.69 -4.01
N ASN A 28 6.49 14.45 -5.31
CA ASN A 28 7.73 14.44 -6.05
C ASN A 28 8.20 15.90 -6.27
N PRO A 29 9.42 16.27 -5.88
CA PRO A 29 9.89 17.65 -5.98
C PRO A 29 10.15 18.09 -7.44
N GLN A 30 10.30 17.16 -8.38
CA GLN A 30 10.48 17.45 -9.81
C GLN A 30 9.17 17.44 -10.60
N ASP A 31 8.16 16.65 -10.21
CA ASP A 31 6.82 16.64 -10.81
C ASP A 31 5.74 16.58 -9.72
N ARG A 32 5.21 17.76 -9.37
CA ARG A 32 4.22 17.91 -8.29
C ARG A 32 2.89 17.18 -8.54
N ARG A 33 2.62 16.76 -9.78
CA ARG A 33 1.47 15.91 -10.09
C ARG A 33 1.64 14.52 -9.51
N LEU A 34 2.88 14.04 -9.38
CA LEU A 34 3.17 12.76 -8.75
C LEU A 34 3.08 12.91 -7.23
N LYS A 35 1.89 12.61 -6.73
CA LYS A 35 1.56 12.63 -5.31
C LYS A 35 1.14 11.23 -4.87
N LEU A 36 1.80 10.74 -3.83
CA LEU A 36 1.61 9.41 -3.28
C LEU A 36 1.15 9.51 -1.83
N THR A 37 -0.02 8.97 -1.52
CA THR A 37 -0.48 8.80 -0.15
C THR A 37 -0.24 7.36 0.29
N VAL A 38 0.51 7.17 1.36
CA VAL A 38 0.80 5.86 1.95
C VAL A 38 -0.04 5.69 3.22
N LEU A 39 -0.78 4.58 3.31
CA LEU A 39 -1.63 4.25 4.45
C LEU A 39 -1.11 3.00 5.16
N MET A 40 -1.11 3.03 6.50
CA MET A 40 -0.91 1.84 7.32
C MET A 40 -2.20 1.03 7.39
N ALA A 41 -2.17 -0.19 6.89
CA ALA A 41 -3.29 -1.14 6.94
C ALA A 41 -3.19 -2.15 8.09
N ASN A 42 -2.03 -2.28 8.74
CA ASN A 42 -1.81 -3.09 9.95
C ASN A 42 -2.45 -2.46 11.23
N ARG A 43 -3.67 -1.93 11.12
CA ARG A 43 -4.59 -1.75 12.24
C ARG A 43 -5.74 -2.70 11.95
N LEU A 44 -5.92 -3.71 12.82
CA LEU A 44 -6.71 -4.94 12.66
C LEU A 44 -7.90 -4.88 11.68
N PRO A 45 -8.77 -3.84 11.67
CA PRO A 45 -9.87 -3.79 10.71
C PRO A 45 -9.47 -3.78 9.22
N LEU A 46 -8.35 -3.15 8.83
CA LEU A 46 -8.00 -2.99 7.41
C LEU A 46 -7.16 -4.14 6.85
N GLU A 47 -6.24 -4.68 7.66
CA GLU A 47 -5.49 -5.89 7.33
C GLU A 47 -6.42 -7.11 7.22
N GLU A 48 -7.42 -7.24 8.10
CA GLU A 48 -8.39 -8.34 8.02
C GLU A 48 -9.26 -8.29 6.77
N GLN A 49 -9.49 -7.09 6.22
CA GLN A 49 -10.29 -6.88 5.01
C GLN A 49 -9.46 -6.99 3.72
N THR A 50 -8.20 -6.55 3.74
CA THR A 50 -7.37 -6.44 2.52
C THR A 50 -6.27 -7.49 2.44
N GLY A 51 -5.82 -8.04 3.57
CA GLY A 51 -4.64 -8.89 3.65
C GLY A 51 -3.31 -8.14 3.50
N ALA A 52 -3.31 -6.81 3.53
CA ALA A 52 -2.12 -5.98 3.33
C ALA A 52 -1.72 -5.17 4.58
N ASP A 53 -0.43 -4.89 4.70
CA ASP A 53 0.17 -4.12 5.79
C ASP A 53 0.27 -2.63 5.45
N LEU A 54 0.54 -2.32 4.17
CA LEU A 54 0.76 -0.97 3.67
C LEU A 54 0.02 -0.78 2.33
N ILE A 55 -0.63 0.36 2.17
CA ILE A 55 -1.35 0.71 0.93
C ILE A 55 -0.74 1.98 0.37
N TYR A 56 -0.36 1.96 -0.90
CA TYR A 56 0.04 3.14 -1.66
C TYR A 56 -1.13 3.58 -2.52
N TYR A 57 -1.41 4.88 -2.52
CA TYR A 57 -2.39 5.51 -3.39
C TYR A 57 -1.71 6.59 -4.22
N ASN A 58 -1.69 6.40 -5.54
CA ASN A 58 -1.30 7.43 -6.48
C ASN A 58 -2.50 8.34 -6.74
N GLU A 59 -2.40 9.60 -6.31
CA GLU A 59 -3.54 10.53 -6.36
C GLU A 59 -3.86 10.97 -7.78
N PHE A 60 -2.85 11.12 -8.65
CA PHE A 60 -3.02 11.61 -10.02
C PHE A 60 -3.67 10.56 -10.92
N TYR A 61 -3.10 9.36 -10.95
CA TYR A 61 -3.63 8.25 -11.76
C TYR A 61 -4.70 7.42 -11.03
N ARG A 62 -5.04 7.81 -9.79
CA ARG A 62 -6.06 7.19 -8.94
C ARG A 62 -5.88 5.67 -8.87
N ALA A 63 -4.70 5.24 -8.43
CA ALA A 63 -4.29 3.83 -8.40
C ALA A 63 -3.91 3.40 -6.99
N PHE A 64 -4.46 2.28 -6.52
CA PHE A 64 -4.03 1.63 -5.30
C PHE A 64 -3.06 0.48 -5.58
N VAL A 65 -2.04 0.38 -4.74
CA VAL A 65 -1.13 -0.76 -4.65
C VAL A 65 -1.06 -1.20 -3.21
N LEU A 66 -1.26 -2.50 -2.95
CA LEU A 66 -1.35 -3.07 -1.61
C LEU A 66 -0.17 -4.00 -1.38
N VAL A 67 0.52 -3.82 -0.26
CA VAL A 67 1.75 -4.53 0.05
C VAL A 67 1.63 -5.25 1.38
N GLN A 68 1.86 -6.55 1.36
CA GLN A 68 1.97 -7.38 2.56
C GLN A 68 3.44 -7.67 2.87
N TYR A 69 3.86 -7.38 4.10
CA TYR A 69 5.25 -7.49 4.53
C TYR A 69 5.49 -8.82 5.24
N LYS A 70 6.63 -9.45 4.94
CA LYS A 70 7.08 -10.66 5.62
C LYS A 70 8.52 -10.55 6.06
N ALA A 71 8.70 -10.74 7.38
CA ALA A 71 10.03 -10.81 7.97
C ALA A 71 10.64 -12.18 7.71
N MET A 72 11.85 -12.20 7.17
CA MET A 72 12.63 -13.42 6.98
C MET A 72 13.51 -13.66 8.20
N ALA A 73 13.60 -14.91 8.62
CA ALA A 73 14.54 -15.34 9.66
C ALA A 73 15.88 -15.74 9.02
N LYS A 74 16.98 -15.44 9.71
CA LYS A 74 18.30 -15.89 9.28
C LYS A 74 18.49 -17.36 9.69
N ILE A 75 18.69 -18.24 8.72
CA ILE A 75 18.95 -19.68 8.91
C ILE A 75 20.28 -20.00 8.22
N GLY A 76 21.34 -20.19 9.01
CA GLY A 76 22.71 -20.24 8.48
C GLY A 76 23.09 -18.91 7.84
N ASP A 77 23.52 -18.97 6.57
CA ASP A 77 23.90 -17.79 5.78
C ASP A 77 22.75 -17.25 4.89
N GLU A 78 21.59 -17.91 4.87
CA GLU A 78 20.43 -17.47 4.10
C GLU A 78 19.36 -16.81 4.98
N ALA A 79 18.62 -15.87 4.38
CA ALA A 79 17.38 -15.35 4.93
C ALA A 79 16.21 -16.14 4.31
N GLU A 80 15.36 -16.67 5.17
CA GLU A 80 14.24 -17.53 4.78
C GLU A 80 12.92 -17.05 5.40
N PHE A 81 11.86 -17.09 4.62
CA PHE A 81 10.49 -17.04 5.11
C PHE A 81 9.83 -18.40 4.87
N ARG A 82 9.25 -18.99 5.92
CA ARG A 82 8.62 -20.31 5.88
C ARG A 82 7.16 -20.18 6.30
N TRP A 83 6.29 -20.96 5.66
CA TRP A 83 4.86 -20.99 5.98
C TRP A 83 4.31 -22.41 5.85
N ARG A 84 3.10 -22.62 6.34
CA ARG A 84 2.34 -23.88 6.26
C ARG A 84 0.94 -23.62 5.74
N ASP A 85 0.34 -24.64 5.18
CA ASP A 85 -1.05 -24.55 4.73
C ASP A 85 -1.96 -24.29 5.95
N GLY A 86 -2.91 -23.35 5.80
CA GLY A 86 -3.84 -22.93 6.85
C GLY A 86 -3.24 -22.01 7.93
N ASP A 87 -1.97 -21.61 7.82
CA ASP A 87 -1.39 -20.60 8.71
C ASP A 87 -1.87 -19.18 8.36
N GLN A 88 -1.38 -18.20 9.13
CA GLN A 88 -1.77 -16.81 8.94
C GLN A 88 -1.44 -16.28 7.54
N PHE A 89 -0.30 -16.66 6.96
CA PHE A 89 0.08 -16.20 5.64
C PHE A 89 -0.83 -16.80 4.56
N ALA A 90 -1.19 -18.08 4.67
CA ALA A 90 -2.18 -18.68 3.78
C ALA A 90 -3.52 -17.92 3.82
N LYS A 91 -4.00 -17.55 5.02
CA LYS A 91 -5.24 -16.76 5.17
C LYS A 91 -5.15 -15.36 4.58
N GLU A 92 -3.99 -14.72 4.66
CA GLU A 92 -3.76 -13.42 4.01
C GLU A 92 -3.85 -13.54 2.49
N ILE A 93 -3.26 -14.58 1.89
CA ILE A 93 -3.38 -14.85 0.46
C ILE A 93 -4.84 -15.10 0.07
N GLU A 94 -5.60 -15.86 0.86
CA GLU A 94 -7.03 -16.08 0.64
C GLU A 94 -7.84 -14.76 0.66
N ARG A 95 -7.51 -13.82 1.56
CA ARG A 95 -8.15 -12.49 1.58
C ARG A 95 -7.81 -11.66 0.34
N MET A 96 -6.56 -11.69 -0.10
CA MET A 96 -6.15 -11.02 -1.34
C MET A 96 -6.93 -11.58 -2.54
N ASP A 97 -7.10 -12.90 -2.61
CA ASP A 97 -7.83 -13.58 -3.68
C ASP A 97 -9.33 -13.26 -3.67
N ALA A 98 -9.92 -13.16 -2.48
CA ALA A 98 -11.29 -12.70 -2.33
C ALA A 98 -11.45 -11.25 -2.84
N LEU A 99 -10.55 -10.34 -2.43
CA LEU A 99 -10.61 -8.95 -2.90
C LEU A 99 -10.39 -8.84 -4.42
N LEU A 100 -9.46 -9.62 -4.98
CA LEU A 100 -9.25 -9.69 -6.43
C LEU A 100 -10.50 -10.14 -7.17
N THR A 101 -11.25 -11.09 -6.59
CA THR A 101 -12.52 -11.56 -7.17
C THR A 101 -13.56 -10.46 -7.21
N GLU A 102 -13.67 -9.64 -6.15
CA GLU A 102 -14.56 -8.47 -6.14
C GLU A 102 -14.11 -7.38 -7.12
N LEU A 103 -12.82 -7.05 -7.15
CA LEU A 103 -12.27 -6.06 -8.08
C LEU A 103 -12.40 -6.47 -9.55
N ALA A 104 -12.45 -7.77 -9.85
CA ALA A 104 -12.68 -8.27 -11.21
C ALA A 104 -14.11 -8.04 -11.70
N GLN A 105 -15.06 -7.72 -10.82
CA GLN A 105 -16.44 -7.39 -11.18
C GLN A 105 -16.60 -5.94 -11.66
N CYS A 106 -15.58 -5.09 -11.44
CA CYS A 106 -15.60 -3.71 -11.90
C CYS A 106 -15.63 -3.63 -13.43
N ALA A 107 -16.28 -2.59 -13.95
CA ALA A 107 -16.29 -2.33 -15.39
C ALA A 107 -14.86 -2.13 -15.92
N PRO A 108 -14.56 -2.58 -17.15
CA PRO A 108 -13.26 -2.34 -17.75
C PRO A 108 -13.02 -0.83 -17.91
N ASP A 109 -11.77 -0.42 -17.67
CA ASP A 109 -11.32 0.93 -17.89
C ASP A 109 -10.63 1.03 -19.25
N HIS A 110 -11.08 1.97 -20.08
CA HIS A 110 -10.53 2.22 -21.41
C HIS A 110 -9.82 3.58 -21.50
N ALA A 111 -9.79 4.35 -20.42
CA ALA A 111 -9.08 5.62 -20.38
C ALA A 111 -7.55 5.37 -20.39
N PRO A 112 -6.77 6.11 -21.20
CA PRO A 112 -5.31 5.99 -21.20
C PRO A 112 -4.67 6.16 -19.82
N GLU A 113 -5.21 7.06 -18.99
CA GLU A 113 -4.77 7.33 -17.62
C GLU A 113 -5.01 6.13 -16.69
N GLY A 114 -5.99 5.30 -17.03
CA GLY A 114 -6.33 4.06 -16.34
C GLY A 114 -5.52 2.85 -16.80
N PHE A 115 -4.70 2.98 -17.85
CA PHE A 115 -3.91 1.87 -18.38
C PHE A 115 -2.91 1.35 -17.34
N ARG A 116 -2.81 0.03 -17.21
CA ARG A 116 -1.85 -0.66 -16.35
C ARG A 116 -1.19 -1.79 -17.12
N LEU A 117 0.12 -1.99 -16.91
CA LEU A 117 0.80 -3.23 -17.32
C LEU A 117 0.27 -4.44 -16.54
N CYS A 118 -0.13 -4.22 -15.29
CA CYS A 118 -0.75 -5.22 -14.44
C CYS A 118 -1.78 -4.57 -13.50
N THR A 119 -3.02 -5.07 -13.53
CA THR A 119 -4.12 -4.56 -12.71
C THR A 119 -4.25 -5.25 -11.35
N ASN A 120 -3.53 -6.36 -11.12
CA ASN A 120 -3.44 -6.97 -9.80
C ASN A 120 -2.62 -6.05 -8.88
N PRO A 121 -3.22 -5.46 -7.82
CA PRO A 121 -2.55 -4.44 -7.03
C PRO A 121 -1.68 -5.03 -5.91
N PHE A 122 -1.65 -6.35 -5.73
CA PHE A 122 -1.01 -6.98 -4.58
C PHE A 122 0.45 -7.34 -4.80
N PHE A 123 1.27 -6.96 -3.83
CA PHE A 123 2.67 -7.32 -3.75
C PHE A 123 3.02 -7.90 -2.38
N LEU A 124 3.95 -8.85 -2.37
CA LEU A 124 4.57 -9.39 -1.17
C LEU A 124 5.97 -8.80 -1.04
N LYS A 125 6.26 -8.15 0.10
CA LYS A 125 7.60 -7.67 0.41
C LYS A 125 8.29 -8.60 1.41
N PHE A 126 9.36 -9.24 0.98
CA PHE A 126 10.18 -10.09 1.86
C PHE A 126 11.42 -9.34 2.31
N CYS A 127 11.53 -9.13 3.61
CA CYS A 127 12.59 -8.34 4.22
C CYS A 127 13.46 -9.23 5.10
N SER A 128 14.77 -9.25 4.82
CA SER A 128 15.71 -9.85 5.74
C SER A 128 15.78 -9.02 7.03
N ARG A 129 15.76 -9.68 8.19
CA ARG A 129 16.05 -9.02 9.47
C ARG A 129 17.54 -8.67 9.54
N VAL A 130 17.97 -7.67 8.77
CA VAL A 130 19.31 -7.08 8.87
C VAL A 130 19.28 -5.92 9.87
N VAL A 131 20.42 -5.66 10.49
CA VAL A 131 20.65 -4.49 11.35
C VAL A 131 20.21 -3.24 10.60
N PHE A 132 19.31 -2.48 11.22
CA PHE A 132 18.86 -1.19 10.74
C PHE A 132 20.06 -0.28 10.54
N ASN A 133 20.33 0.14 9.30
CA ASN A 133 21.27 1.22 9.01
C ASN A 133 20.48 2.55 9.04
N PRO A 134 20.67 3.41 10.04
CA PRO A 134 19.94 4.67 10.16
C PRO A 134 20.21 5.67 9.02
N ASP A 135 21.35 5.54 8.33
CA ASP A 135 21.73 6.43 7.22
C ASP A 135 21.12 6.02 5.87
N ASP A 136 20.52 4.84 5.80
CA ASP A 136 19.83 4.38 4.60
C ASP A 136 18.47 5.07 4.45
N LYS A 137 18.45 6.14 3.64
CA LYS A 137 17.25 6.91 3.29
C LYS A 137 16.27 6.17 2.38
N GLY A 138 16.64 4.98 1.89
CA GLY A 138 15.77 4.16 1.05
C GLY A 138 14.68 3.41 1.82
N LEU A 139 13.76 2.80 1.08
CA LEU A 139 12.85 1.79 1.65
C LEU A 139 13.64 0.69 2.37
N PHE A 140 13.03 0.05 3.35
CA PHE A 140 13.60 -1.08 4.08
C PHE A 140 14.06 -2.16 3.10
N SER A 141 15.28 -2.65 3.30
CA SER A 141 15.91 -3.59 2.40
C SER A 141 15.11 -4.89 2.32
N GLY A 142 14.84 -5.32 1.09
CA GLY A 142 14.02 -6.47 0.81
C GLY A 142 13.78 -6.62 -0.68
N ILE A 143 12.91 -7.57 -1.03
CA ILE A 143 12.51 -7.84 -2.39
C ILE A 143 10.99 -7.78 -2.48
N TYR A 144 10.49 -7.35 -3.62
CA TYR A 144 9.06 -7.37 -3.93
C TYR A 144 8.76 -8.47 -4.95
N LEU A 145 7.69 -9.22 -4.70
CA LEU A 145 7.09 -10.14 -5.65
C LEU A 145 5.64 -9.68 -5.93
N PRO A 146 5.25 -9.43 -7.19
CA PRO A 146 3.84 -9.39 -7.54
C PRO A 146 3.15 -10.69 -7.08
N LEU A 147 1.92 -10.61 -6.60
CA LEU A 147 1.20 -11.78 -6.08
C LEU A 147 1.12 -12.91 -7.11
N ASP A 148 0.88 -12.58 -8.38
CA ASP A 148 0.82 -13.57 -9.46
C ASP A 148 2.16 -14.25 -9.72
N LEU A 149 3.29 -13.54 -9.56
CA LEU A 149 4.62 -14.14 -9.66
C LEU A 149 4.85 -15.12 -8.51
N TRP A 150 4.46 -14.74 -7.29
CA TRP A 150 4.55 -15.64 -6.14
C TRP A 150 3.69 -16.90 -6.34
N LYS A 151 2.46 -16.77 -6.85
CA LYS A 151 1.59 -17.92 -7.17
C LYS A 151 2.21 -18.82 -8.23
N CYS A 152 2.80 -18.26 -9.29
CA CYS A 152 3.52 -19.03 -10.30
C CYS A 152 4.69 -19.83 -9.71
N LEU A 153 5.48 -19.21 -8.83
CA LEU A 153 6.60 -19.85 -8.13
C LEU A 153 6.12 -20.92 -7.14
N HIS A 154 4.98 -20.73 -6.50
CA HIS A 154 4.40 -21.72 -5.62
C HIS A 154 3.90 -22.93 -6.40
N ALA A 155 3.11 -22.71 -7.45
CA ALA A 155 2.50 -23.75 -8.27
C ALA A 155 3.52 -24.63 -9.00
N ASN A 156 4.65 -24.06 -9.43
CA ASN A 156 5.72 -24.81 -10.09
C ASN A 156 6.69 -25.53 -9.12
N GLY A 157 6.44 -25.45 -7.80
CA GLY A 157 7.24 -26.14 -6.78
C GLY A 157 8.58 -25.47 -6.44
N ARG A 158 8.92 -24.30 -7.01
CA ARG A 158 10.18 -23.60 -6.71
C ARG A 158 10.30 -23.11 -5.28
N LEU A 159 9.18 -22.95 -4.58
CA LEU A 159 9.14 -22.52 -3.18
C LEU A 159 9.12 -23.71 -2.20
N LYS A 160 9.62 -24.87 -2.60
CA LYS A 160 9.77 -26.04 -1.72
C LYS A 160 11.21 -26.16 -1.24
N GLY A 161 11.38 -26.30 0.07
CA GLY A 161 12.69 -26.52 0.69
C GLY A 161 13.12 -27.99 0.62
N PRO A 162 14.35 -28.33 1.05
CA PRO A 162 14.89 -29.68 0.99
C PRO A 162 14.04 -30.75 1.69
N GLN A 163 13.27 -30.35 2.70
CA GLN A 163 12.38 -31.22 3.49
C GLN A 163 10.91 -31.16 3.02
N GLY A 164 10.63 -30.59 1.84
CA GLY A 164 9.27 -30.49 1.27
C GLY A 164 8.38 -29.38 1.87
N GLY A 165 8.84 -28.68 2.91
CA GLY A 165 8.16 -27.51 3.47
C GLY A 165 8.22 -26.29 2.55
N ASN A 166 7.27 -25.36 2.69
CA ASN A 166 7.26 -24.13 1.91
C ASN A 166 8.33 -23.13 2.41
N VAL A 167 9.09 -22.54 1.49
CA VAL A 167 10.15 -21.57 1.80
C VAL A 167 10.34 -20.56 0.67
N VAL A 168 10.44 -19.28 1.04
CA VAL A 168 10.96 -18.20 0.20
C VAL A 168 12.36 -17.86 0.71
N SER A 169 13.36 -17.87 -0.17
CA SER A 169 14.69 -17.31 0.07
C SER A 169 15.10 -16.41 -1.11
N PHE A 170 16.09 -15.55 -0.92
CA PHE A 170 16.55 -14.70 -2.03
C PHE A 170 17.17 -15.50 -3.19
N GLY A 171 17.65 -16.71 -2.92
CA GLY A 171 18.22 -17.62 -3.91
C GLY A 171 17.18 -18.38 -4.73
N ASN A 172 16.02 -18.74 -4.15
CA ASN A 172 15.04 -19.60 -4.84
C ASN A 172 13.98 -18.84 -5.66
N VAL A 173 13.76 -17.55 -5.39
CA VAL A 173 12.73 -16.74 -6.07
C VAL A 173 13.08 -16.41 -7.53
N GLY A 174 14.36 -16.38 -7.89
CA GLY A 174 14.81 -15.97 -9.22
C GLY A 174 14.45 -14.50 -9.51
N ARG A 175 13.52 -14.28 -10.46
CA ARG A 175 13.03 -12.94 -10.85
C ARG A 175 12.32 -12.29 -9.67
N LYS A 176 12.60 -11.01 -9.45
CA LYS A 176 12.09 -10.21 -8.33
C LYS A 176 12.24 -8.73 -8.67
N LEU A 177 11.50 -7.89 -7.95
CA LEU A 177 11.66 -6.44 -8.01
C LEU A 177 12.47 -5.97 -6.80
N SER A 178 13.39 -5.05 -7.06
CA SER A 178 14.07 -4.24 -6.04
C SER A 178 13.15 -3.14 -5.52
N ASN A 179 13.58 -2.46 -4.45
CA ASN A 179 12.89 -1.29 -3.92
C ASN A 179 12.74 -0.18 -4.99
N THR A 180 13.78 0.04 -5.81
CA THR A 180 13.78 1.07 -6.86
C THR A 180 12.76 0.74 -7.95
N GLU A 181 12.82 -0.47 -8.51
CA GLU A 181 11.89 -0.90 -9.57
C GLU A 181 10.44 -0.88 -9.07
N PHE A 182 10.20 -1.30 -7.83
CA PHE A 182 8.86 -1.22 -7.24
C PHE A 182 8.35 0.23 -7.17
N ILE A 183 9.14 1.16 -6.64
CA ILE A 183 8.72 2.55 -6.51
C ILE A 183 8.51 3.21 -7.87
N GLU A 184 9.34 2.93 -8.87
CA GLU A 184 9.15 3.45 -10.22
C GLU A 184 7.82 2.99 -10.84
N LEU A 185 7.43 1.73 -10.62
CA LEU A 185 6.15 1.20 -11.10
C LEU A 185 4.95 1.84 -10.38
N VAL A 186 5.05 2.04 -9.07
CA VAL A 186 3.97 2.64 -8.24
C VAL A 186 3.84 4.14 -8.48
N ALA A 187 4.94 4.88 -8.50
CA ALA A 187 4.99 6.33 -8.69
C ALA A 187 4.38 6.75 -10.03
N ASN A 188 4.59 5.94 -11.08
CA ASN A 188 4.06 6.21 -12.42
C ASN A 188 2.78 5.44 -12.72
N SER A 189 2.22 4.72 -11.74
CA SER A 189 0.99 3.91 -11.88
C SER A 189 1.00 2.94 -13.07
N TRP A 190 2.14 2.32 -13.36
CA TRP A 190 2.21 1.22 -14.33
C TRP A 190 1.59 -0.07 -13.78
N VAL A 191 1.46 -0.17 -12.47
CA VAL A 191 0.85 -1.28 -11.74
C VAL A 191 -0.15 -0.75 -10.72
N GLY A 192 -1.10 -1.59 -10.31
CA GLY A 192 -2.12 -1.24 -9.34
C GLY A 192 -3.52 -1.29 -9.94
N THR A 193 -4.50 -0.90 -9.14
CA THR A 193 -5.90 -0.88 -9.58
C THR A 193 -6.11 0.09 -10.75
N THR A 194 -7.10 -0.24 -11.58
CA THR A 194 -7.72 0.70 -12.54
C THR A 194 -8.58 1.72 -11.79
N ILE A 195 -9.05 2.77 -12.47
CA ILE A 195 -9.85 3.83 -11.83
C ILE A 195 -11.17 3.26 -11.25
N PRO A 196 -11.97 2.44 -11.98
CA PRO A 196 -13.18 1.84 -11.41
C PRO A 196 -12.90 0.97 -10.18
N GLN A 197 -11.83 0.17 -10.23
CA GLN A 197 -11.40 -0.66 -9.10
C GLN A 197 -10.99 0.18 -7.89
N SER A 198 -10.28 1.29 -8.12
CA SER A 198 -9.91 2.23 -7.06
C SER A 198 -11.13 2.85 -6.40
N THR A 199 -12.16 3.21 -7.17
CA THR A 199 -13.40 3.77 -6.65
C THR A 199 -14.09 2.81 -5.68
N GLU A 200 -14.20 1.53 -6.03
CA GLU A 200 -14.79 0.53 -5.13
C GLU A 200 -13.91 0.26 -3.90
N LEU A 201 -12.60 0.11 -4.09
CA LEU A 201 -11.67 -0.12 -2.99
C LEU A 201 -11.63 1.07 -2.00
N ALA A 202 -11.73 2.30 -2.50
CA ALA A 202 -11.79 3.50 -1.66
C ALA A 202 -13.02 3.52 -0.76
N LYS A 203 -14.16 2.93 -1.17
CA LYS A 203 -15.34 2.78 -0.30
C LYS A 203 -15.05 1.84 0.86
N VAL A 204 -14.41 0.70 0.59
CA VAL A 204 -14.00 -0.26 1.62
C VAL A 204 -13.03 0.39 2.61
N ILE A 205 -11.98 1.04 2.10
CA ILE A 205 -10.99 1.72 2.95
C ILE A 205 -11.66 2.79 3.81
N ARG A 206 -12.54 3.63 3.24
CA ARG A 206 -13.28 4.66 4.00
C ARG A 206 -14.15 4.06 5.08
N ALA A 207 -14.96 3.04 4.78
CA ALA A 207 -15.83 2.39 5.75
C ALA A 207 -15.03 1.79 6.92
N VAL A 208 -13.87 1.20 6.65
CA VAL A 208 -12.97 0.67 7.67
C VAL A 208 -12.36 1.77 8.53
N LEU A 209 -11.91 2.88 7.93
CA LEU A 209 -11.37 4.02 8.66
C LEU A 209 -12.43 4.70 9.54
N GLU A 210 -13.69 4.80 9.07
CA GLU A 210 -14.80 5.38 9.83
C GLU A 210 -15.26 4.49 10.99
N SER A 211 -15.40 3.19 10.76
CA SER A 211 -15.75 2.22 11.81
C SER A 211 -14.64 2.11 12.87
N GLY A 212 -13.37 2.14 12.46
CA GLY A 212 -12.21 2.16 13.38
C GLY A 212 -12.12 3.44 14.22
N ARG A 213 -12.61 4.59 13.74
CA ARG A 213 -12.74 5.82 14.54
C ARG A 213 -13.75 5.68 15.68
N THR A 214 -14.86 4.97 15.43
CA THR A 214 -15.91 4.74 16.43
C THR A 214 -15.41 3.88 17.60
N VAL A 215 -14.57 2.89 17.32
CA VAL A 215 -13.93 2.04 18.36
C VAL A 215 -12.81 2.80 19.09
N THR A 216 -12.06 3.67 18.41
CA THR A 216 -10.97 4.45 19.03
C THR A 216 -11.51 5.51 20.01
N PHE A 217 -12.69 6.07 19.77
CA PHE A 217 -13.36 6.97 20.74
C PHE A 217 -13.83 6.24 22.00
N ALA A 218 -14.14 4.94 21.93
CA ALA A 218 -14.67 4.17 23.06
C ALA A 218 -13.60 3.67 24.07
N VAL A 219 -12.30 3.87 23.79
CA VAL A 219 -11.20 3.40 24.68
C VAL A 219 -10.64 4.53 25.56
N LYS A 220 -11.24 5.72 25.58
CA LYS A 220 -10.82 6.81 26.47
C LYS A 220 -11.92 7.17 27.46
N HIS A 221 -12.08 6.38 28.53
CA HIS A 221 -12.53 6.87 29.85
C HIS A 221 -12.40 5.82 30.96
N LEU A 222 -11.49 6.05 31.91
CA LEU A 222 -11.81 6.29 33.33
C LEU A 222 -10.63 7.02 34.02
N PRO A 223 -10.89 7.89 35.02
CA PRO A 223 -10.02 9.02 35.41
C PRO A 223 -9.27 8.82 36.73
N ALA A 224 -8.30 9.69 37.00
CA ALA A 224 -7.87 10.10 38.35
C ALA A 224 -7.81 11.64 38.41
N PRO A 225 -8.09 12.28 39.58
CA PRO A 225 -8.49 13.69 39.67
C PRO A 225 -7.32 14.66 39.89
N ASP A 226 -7.59 15.92 39.48
CA ASP A 226 -6.93 17.22 39.75
C ASP A 226 -5.42 17.31 39.41
N ASP A 227 -4.92 18.30 38.65
CA ASP A 227 -5.15 19.75 38.79
C ASP A 227 -5.37 20.47 37.44
N ALA A 228 -6.02 21.62 37.55
CA ALA A 228 -6.37 22.56 36.49
C ALA A 228 -5.15 23.15 35.75
N GLU A 229 -5.28 23.33 34.43
CA GLU A 229 -5.24 24.67 33.80
C GLU A 229 -5.61 24.59 32.31
N GLU A 230 -6.19 25.69 31.84
CA GLU A 230 -6.97 25.85 30.62
C GLU A 230 -6.19 25.62 29.32
N ARG A 231 -6.82 24.90 28.37
CA ARG A 231 -6.79 25.30 26.96
C ARG A 231 -8.04 24.84 26.21
N ASN A 232 -8.76 25.84 25.73
CA ASN A 232 -9.98 25.78 24.92
C ASN A 232 -9.80 24.86 23.67
N PRO A 233 -10.80 24.06 23.26
CA PRO A 233 -10.62 22.97 22.31
C PRO A 233 -10.61 23.43 20.86
N THR A 234 -9.76 22.78 20.08
CA THR A 234 -9.67 22.87 18.62
C THR A 234 -10.96 22.42 17.93
N ALA A 235 -11.22 23.07 16.79
CA ALA A 235 -12.36 22.92 15.90
C ALA A 235 -12.65 21.48 15.43
N PRO A 236 -13.89 21.19 15.01
CA PRO A 236 -14.30 19.88 14.50
C PRO A 236 -13.48 19.40 13.29
N LEU A 237 -13.32 18.07 13.20
CA LEU A 237 -12.59 17.30 12.19
C LEU A 237 -13.08 17.58 10.76
N ASP A 238 -12.18 17.97 9.86
CA ASP A 238 -12.47 18.12 8.43
C ASP A 238 -12.06 16.87 7.63
N VAL A 239 -13.02 15.96 7.46
CA VAL A 239 -12.89 14.76 6.63
C VAL A 239 -12.93 15.04 5.12
N SER A 240 -13.18 16.28 4.69
CA SER A 240 -13.18 16.67 3.28
C SER A 240 -11.78 16.80 2.66
N SER A 241 -10.73 16.70 3.49
CA SER A 241 -9.32 16.79 3.08
C SER A 241 -8.76 15.50 2.46
N LEU A 242 -9.35 14.34 2.77
CA LEU A 242 -9.07 13.08 2.04
C LEU A 242 -9.92 13.06 0.77
N ARG A 243 -9.50 13.84 -0.22
CA ARG A 243 -10.12 13.86 -1.54
C ARG A 243 -9.71 12.62 -2.33
N PHE A 244 -10.56 11.60 -2.24
CA PHE A 244 -10.69 10.64 -3.34
C PHE A 244 -11.75 11.25 -4.27
N ASP A 245 -11.35 12.23 -5.08
CA ASP A 245 -12.31 13.08 -5.80
C ASP A 245 -13.34 12.22 -6.56
N ASP A 246 -14.62 12.49 -6.27
CA ASP A 246 -15.74 12.23 -7.16
C ASP A 246 -15.46 12.96 -8.48
N ASP A 247 -15.66 12.24 -9.58
CA ASP A 247 -15.71 12.65 -10.99
C ASP A 247 -15.19 14.07 -11.33
N PRO A 248 -14.11 14.23 -12.14
CA PRO A 248 -13.68 15.55 -12.56
C PRO A 248 -14.84 16.26 -13.28
N ARG A 249 -15.17 17.47 -12.82
CA ARG A 249 -16.18 18.29 -13.50
C ARG A 249 -15.76 18.51 -14.96
N PRO A 250 -16.70 18.45 -15.93
CA PRO A 250 -16.40 18.58 -17.35
C PRO A 250 -15.73 19.89 -17.78
N ASP A 251 -15.62 20.88 -16.89
CA ASP A 251 -15.21 22.25 -17.23
C ASP A 251 -13.71 22.53 -17.04
N ASP A 252 -12.90 21.54 -16.61
CA ASP A 252 -11.43 21.69 -16.44
C ASP A 252 -10.60 21.32 -17.69
N TRP A 253 -11.25 21.08 -18.84
CA TRP A 253 -10.56 21.03 -20.13
C TRP A 253 -10.28 22.44 -20.62
N LEU A 254 -9.17 23.03 -20.17
CA LEU A 254 -8.61 24.19 -20.84
C LEU A 254 -8.27 23.82 -22.29
N ASP A 255 -8.82 24.62 -23.20
CA ASP A 255 -8.76 24.54 -24.65
C ASP A 255 -7.35 24.20 -25.18
N LEU A 256 -7.24 23.04 -25.83
CA LEU A 256 -6.07 22.62 -26.62
C LEU A 256 -6.37 22.66 -28.13
N GLU A 257 -7.11 23.66 -28.60
CA GLU A 257 -7.38 23.84 -30.04
C GLU A 257 -6.50 24.87 -30.77
N ASP A 258 -5.52 25.53 -30.13
CA ASP A 258 -4.73 26.59 -30.80
C ASP A 258 -3.20 26.35 -30.89
N VAL A 259 -2.75 25.13 -31.22
CA VAL A 259 -1.38 24.92 -31.74
C VAL A 259 -1.34 23.88 -32.87
N VAL A 260 -2.09 24.12 -33.95
CA VAL A 260 -1.75 23.62 -35.29
C VAL A 260 -2.16 24.68 -36.31
N GLU A 261 -1.31 25.68 -36.54
CA GLU A 261 -1.09 26.38 -37.82
C GLU A 261 -0.13 27.57 -37.64
N SER A 262 1.19 27.32 -37.80
CA SER A 262 2.15 28.16 -38.56
C SER A 262 3.58 27.62 -38.45
#